data_AF-A0A1V5H7Y6-F1
#
_entry.id   AF-A0A1V5H7Y6-F1
#
_cell.length_a   1.000
_cell.length_b   1.000
_cell.length_c   1.000
_cell.angle_alpha   90.00
_cell.angle_beta   90.00
_cell.angle_gamma   90.00
#
_symmetry.space_group_name_H-M   'P 1'
#
loop_
_entity.id
_entity.type
_entity.pdbx_description
1 polymer ?
#
loop_
_entity_poly.entity_id
_entity_poly.type
_entity_poly.pdbx_seq_one_letter_code
_entity_poly.pdbx_strand_id
1 'polypeptide(L)'
;MYVGRIVAVGCTREGRLAALYRVSSRSFPNRYAVLRPGVAAIIPKPGHEGDILRSPYIAYNCLRAVGDCVVASNGSHTDPIAEKIDGGMRLRDALATVLQAMDYEHDSLDTPRIAAAVNQRTREAYLGIVRKDALLVQAVTPGPGEAFYLATYEHNAPSAEYRDPAFDAPDAAAACAYVLRQGTFARLEKPVTAACAVASPAGHFELAVCEDADVDAPAAKRQGHEGFHRLVHQASTSSSSAPMLSGANSAISAFQPTSRHFTLIPCTSPAWTRSMRSIIRLAMRWRSTGNS
;
A
#
# COMPACT_ATOMS: atom_id res chain seq x y z
N MET A 1 -11.24 14.22 17.24
CA MET A 1 -11.97 14.27 15.96
C MET A 1 -11.90 12.91 15.27
N TYR A 2 -12.98 12.45 14.64
CA TYR A 2 -12.99 11.19 13.89
C TYR A 2 -12.80 11.43 12.39
N VAL A 3 -11.78 10.78 11.80
CA VAL A 3 -11.44 10.94 10.38
C VAL A 3 -11.52 9.62 9.59
N GLY A 4 -11.92 8.53 10.25
CA GLY A 4 -11.97 7.21 9.65
C GLY A 4 -10.59 6.58 9.43
N ARG A 5 -10.39 5.93 8.28
CA ARG A 5 -9.13 5.22 7.97
C ARG A 5 -8.10 6.25 7.53
N ILE A 6 -6.84 5.99 7.86
CA ILE A 6 -5.73 6.92 7.62
C ILE A 6 -4.63 6.17 6.89
N VAL A 7 -4.14 6.76 5.80
CA VAL A 7 -2.86 6.41 5.18
C VAL A 7 -1.88 7.56 5.42
N ALA A 8 -0.60 7.26 5.55
CA ALA A 8 0.43 8.28 5.64
C ALA A 8 1.72 7.83 4.98
N VAL A 9 2.52 8.82 4.58
CA VAL A 9 3.91 8.65 4.18
C VAL A 9 4.78 9.41 5.15
N GLY A 10 5.81 8.74 5.68
CA GLY A 10 6.72 9.30 6.67
C GLY A 10 8.16 9.24 6.20
N CYS A 11 9.01 9.98 6.90
CA CYS A 11 10.46 9.87 6.78
C CYS A 11 11.04 9.84 8.20
N THR A 12 11.73 8.75 8.56
CA THR A 12 12.37 8.64 9.88
C THR A 12 13.40 9.77 10.05
N ARG A 13 13.87 10.00 11.28
CA ARG A 13 14.93 10.99 11.52
C ARG A 13 16.23 10.67 10.79
N GLU A 14 16.51 9.40 10.54
CA GLU A 14 17.64 8.96 9.71
C GLU A 14 17.35 9.04 8.20
N GLY A 15 16.23 9.62 7.81
CA GLY A 15 15.88 9.86 6.42
C GLY A 15 15.30 8.63 5.71
N ARG A 16 14.79 7.61 6.40
CA ARG A 16 14.24 6.39 5.76
C ARG A 16 12.74 6.56 5.50
N LEU A 17 12.29 6.24 4.29
CA LEU A 17 10.88 6.38 3.93
C LEU A 17 10.01 5.35 4.64
N ALA A 18 8.78 5.74 4.93
CA ALA A 18 7.78 4.88 5.57
C ALA A 18 6.41 5.04 4.90
N ALA A 19 5.65 3.95 4.86
CA ALA A 19 4.24 3.95 4.52
C ALA A 19 3.45 3.41 5.72
N LEU A 20 2.45 4.17 6.16
CA LEU A 20 1.72 3.90 7.39
C LEU A 20 0.24 3.73 7.08
N TYR A 21 -0.40 2.81 7.78
CA TYR A 21 -1.84 2.60 7.70
C TYR A 21 -2.44 2.44 9.10
N ARG A 22 -3.57 3.10 9.33
CA ARG A 22 -4.35 2.96 10.55
C ARG A 22 -5.83 2.78 10.23
N VAL A 23 -6.42 1.77 10.84
CA VAL A 23 -7.87 1.61 10.91
C VAL A 23 -8.38 2.41 12.10
N SER A 24 -9.30 3.35 11.83
CA SER A 24 -10.17 3.91 12.87
C SER A 24 -11.64 3.63 12.54
N SER A 25 -12.37 3.02 13.46
CA SER A 25 -13.74 2.54 13.19
C SER A 25 -14.67 2.71 14.38
N ARG A 26 -15.92 3.07 14.08
CA ARG A 26 -17.04 3.07 15.04
C ARG A 26 -17.85 1.79 14.93
N SER A 27 -18.24 1.42 13.70
CA SER A 27 -19.19 0.33 13.43
C SER A 27 -18.58 -1.06 13.34
N PHE A 28 -17.27 -1.16 13.04
CA PHE A 28 -16.55 -2.43 12.88
C PHE A 28 -15.20 -2.40 13.60
N PRO A 29 -15.19 -2.32 14.95
CA PRO A 29 -13.95 -2.31 15.75
C PRO A 29 -13.31 -3.69 15.90
N ASN A 30 -14.05 -4.79 15.66
CA ASN A 30 -13.56 -6.16 15.85
C ASN A 30 -12.73 -6.66 14.67
N ARG A 31 -11.65 -5.92 14.37
CA ARG A 31 -10.71 -6.23 13.29
C ARG A 31 -9.28 -6.03 13.76
N TYR A 32 -8.37 -6.72 13.12
CA TYR A 32 -6.95 -6.62 13.42
C TYR A 32 -6.14 -6.80 12.14
N ALA A 33 -4.91 -6.28 12.17
CA ALA A 33 -3.96 -6.45 11.09
C ALA A 33 -3.17 -7.75 11.29
N VAL A 34 -3.09 -8.57 10.25
CA VAL A 34 -2.24 -9.76 10.19
C VAL A 34 -1.09 -9.53 9.22
N LEU A 35 0.09 -9.99 9.60
CA LEU A 35 1.29 -9.91 8.76
C LEU A 35 1.51 -11.22 8.01
N ARG A 36 1.87 -11.11 6.74
CA ARG A 36 2.36 -12.17 5.85
C ARG A 36 3.63 -11.67 5.15
N PRO A 37 4.42 -12.55 4.51
CA PRO A 37 5.61 -12.10 3.77
C PRO A 37 5.26 -10.99 2.76
N GLY A 38 5.81 -9.79 3.00
CA GLY A 38 5.61 -8.60 2.15
C GLY A 38 4.20 -7.99 2.14
N VAL A 39 3.26 -8.47 2.96
CA VAL A 39 1.86 -8.03 2.94
C VAL A 39 1.30 -7.92 4.36
N ALA A 40 0.55 -6.86 4.64
CA ALA A 40 -0.32 -6.82 5.82
C ALA A 40 -1.79 -6.72 5.38
N ALA A 41 -2.67 -7.43 6.09
CA ALA A 41 -4.09 -7.46 5.79
C ALA A 41 -4.93 -7.17 7.01
N ILE A 42 -6.03 -6.44 6.82
CA ILE A 42 -7.07 -6.27 7.82
C ILE A 42 -8.06 -7.41 7.67
N ILE A 43 -8.32 -8.13 8.76
CA ILE A 43 -9.33 -9.18 8.83
C ILE A 43 -10.19 -9.04 10.09
N PRO A 44 -11.41 -9.57 10.11
CA PRO A 44 -12.20 -9.69 11.32
C PRO A 44 -11.49 -10.53 12.39
N LYS A 45 -11.69 -10.18 13.66
CA LYS A 45 -11.25 -11.00 14.79
C LYS A 45 -12.01 -12.33 14.81
N PRO A 46 -11.45 -13.38 15.43
CA PRO A 46 -12.16 -14.64 15.63
C PRO A 46 -13.55 -14.43 16.25
N GLY A 47 -14.58 -15.05 15.67
CA GLY A 47 -15.99 -14.88 16.07
C GLY A 47 -16.71 -13.70 15.41
N HIS A 48 -16.02 -12.91 14.57
CA HIS A 48 -16.59 -11.78 13.81
C HIS A 48 -16.46 -11.95 12.29
N GLU A 49 -16.17 -13.16 11.81
CA GLU A 49 -15.95 -13.47 10.39
C GLU A 49 -17.18 -13.12 9.53
N GLY A 50 -18.38 -13.30 10.08
CA GLY A 50 -19.65 -12.97 9.43
C GLY A 50 -19.85 -11.49 9.12
N ASP A 51 -19.07 -10.57 9.71
CA ASP A 51 -19.18 -9.14 9.43
C ASP A 51 -18.87 -8.80 7.96
N ILE A 52 -18.10 -9.65 7.25
CA ILE A 52 -17.80 -9.47 5.82
C ILE A 52 -19.08 -9.50 4.97
N LEU A 53 -20.08 -10.28 5.38
CA LEU A 53 -21.39 -10.35 4.70
C LEU A 53 -22.19 -9.06 4.87
N ARG A 54 -21.91 -8.28 5.93
CA ARG A 54 -22.56 -6.99 6.20
C ARG A 54 -21.88 -5.84 5.46
N SER A 55 -20.57 -5.94 5.24
CA SER A 55 -19.82 -4.92 4.51
C SER A 55 -18.61 -5.53 3.80
N PRO A 56 -18.52 -5.44 2.46
CA PRO A 56 -17.39 -5.98 1.71
C PRO A 56 -16.10 -5.15 1.88
N TYR A 57 -16.17 -3.99 2.54
CA TYR A 57 -15.07 -3.02 2.67
C TYR A 57 -14.29 -3.16 3.98
N ILE A 58 -14.42 -4.29 4.69
CA ILE A 58 -13.81 -4.45 6.01
C ILE A 58 -12.63 -5.41 6.07
N ALA A 59 -12.41 -6.21 5.02
CA ALA A 59 -11.32 -7.17 4.91
C ALA A 59 -10.56 -6.99 3.59
N TYR A 60 -9.26 -6.74 3.66
CA TYR A 60 -8.40 -6.40 2.50
C TYR A 60 -6.92 -6.40 2.89
N ASN A 61 -6.04 -6.51 1.91
CA ASN A 61 -4.62 -6.16 2.09
C ASN A 61 -4.52 -4.65 2.24
N CYS A 62 -3.97 -4.18 3.36
CA CYS A 62 -3.80 -2.74 3.63
C CYS A 62 -2.38 -2.24 3.38
N LEU A 63 -1.41 -3.15 3.32
CA LEU A 63 -0.04 -2.87 2.93
C LEU A 63 0.48 -3.97 2.00
N ARG A 64 1.24 -3.60 0.98
CA ARG A 64 1.96 -4.53 0.12
C ARG A 64 3.29 -3.94 -0.33
N ALA A 65 4.38 -4.66 -0.06
CA ALA A 65 5.72 -4.35 -0.54
C ALA A 65 5.96 -5.03 -1.89
N VAL A 66 6.55 -4.29 -2.83
CA VAL A 66 6.88 -4.74 -4.19
C VAL A 66 8.21 -4.10 -4.60
N GLY A 67 9.28 -4.90 -4.62
CA GLY A 67 10.63 -4.41 -4.88
C GLY A 67 11.01 -3.27 -3.93
N ASP A 68 11.41 -2.12 -4.50
CA ASP A 68 11.76 -0.90 -3.76
C ASP A 68 10.55 -0.05 -3.36
N CYS A 69 9.33 -0.56 -3.52
CA CYS A 69 8.09 0.18 -3.30
C CYS A 69 7.22 -0.45 -2.21
N VAL A 70 6.43 0.39 -1.55
CA VAL A 70 5.33 -0.05 -0.70
C VAL A 70 4.08 0.74 -1.02
N VAL A 71 2.95 0.05 -1.04
CA VAL A 71 1.61 0.63 -1.14
C VAL A 71 0.86 0.39 0.15
N ALA A 72 0.24 1.43 0.70
CA ALA A 72 -0.72 1.35 1.80
C ALA A 72 -2.08 1.87 1.32
N SER A 73 -3.19 1.20 1.63
CA SER A 73 -4.52 1.69 1.27
C SER A 73 -5.64 1.22 2.20
N ASN A 74 -6.80 1.87 2.13
CA ASN A 74 -7.96 1.54 2.97
C ASN A 74 -8.89 0.46 2.39
N GLY A 75 -8.48 -0.27 1.33
CA GLY A 75 -9.34 -1.28 0.72
C GLY A 75 -8.60 -2.23 -0.21
N SER A 76 -9.37 -3.00 -0.99
CA SER A 76 -8.85 -4.01 -1.93
C SER A 76 -8.00 -3.44 -3.07
N HIS A 77 -7.99 -2.12 -3.26
CA HIS A 77 -7.20 -1.44 -4.28
C HIS A 77 -5.69 -1.45 -4.01
N THR A 78 -5.24 -1.83 -2.80
CA THR A 78 -3.81 -2.07 -2.52
C THR A 78 -3.19 -3.02 -3.52
N ASP A 79 -3.88 -4.13 -3.82
CA ASP A 79 -3.36 -5.19 -4.68
C ASP A 79 -3.18 -4.76 -6.14
N PRO A 80 -4.20 -4.21 -6.83
CA PRO A 80 -4.01 -3.73 -8.20
C PRO A 80 -3.04 -2.55 -8.29
N ILE A 81 -2.94 -1.65 -7.30
CA ILE A 81 -1.89 -0.59 -7.31
C ILE A 81 -0.51 -1.26 -7.27
N ALA A 82 -0.30 -2.19 -6.34
CA ALA A 82 0.95 -2.91 -6.19
C ALA A 82 1.31 -3.73 -7.46
N GLU A 83 0.34 -4.38 -8.10
CA GLU A 83 0.53 -5.11 -9.36
C GLU A 83 0.92 -4.20 -10.53
N LYS A 84 0.32 -3.00 -10.62
CA LYS A 84 0.73 -2.02 -11.64
C LYS A 84 2.18 -1.57 -11.42
N ILE A 85 2.57 -1.33 -10.17
CA ILE A 85 3.95 -0.96 -9.83
C ILE A 85 4.92 -2.10 -10.13
N ASP A 86 4.56 -3.35 -9.81
CA ASP A 86 5.36 -4.54 -10.13
C ASP A 86 5.55 -4.69 -11.65
N GLY A 87 4.50 -4.39 -12.41
CA GLY A 87 4.52 -4.31 -13.87
C GLY A 87 5.31 -3.11 -14.45
N GLY A 88 5.97 -2.32 -13.61
CA GLY A 88 6.83 -1.20 -14.03
C GLY A 88 6.13 0.15 -14.16
N MET A 89 4.87 0.28 -13.73
CA MET A 89 4.16 1.56 -13.73
C MET A 89 4.69 2.48 -12.63
N ARG A 90 4.82 3.78 -12.93
CA ARG A 90 5.23 4.79 -11.94
C ARG A 90 4.16 4.94 -10.86
N LEU A 91 4.57 5.30 -9.64
CA LEU A 91 3.66 5.41 -8.48
C LEU A 91 2.44 6.28 -8.77
N ARG A 92 2.66 7.48 -9.33
CA ARG A 92 1.59 8.43 -9.69
C ARG A 92 0.54 7.78 -10.61
N ASP A 93 1.00 7.12 -11.66
CA ASP A 93 0.14 6.60 -12.71
C ASP A 93 -0.60 5.34 -12.22
N ALA A 94 0.06 4.50 -11.40
CA ALA A 94 -0.56 3.35 -10.75
C ALA A 94 -1.70 3.78 -9.82
N LEU A 95 -1.44 4.78 -8.97
CA LEU A 95 -2.45 5.37 -8.09
C LEU A 95 -3.62 5.95 -8.89
N ALA A 96 -3.33 6.82 -9.88
CA ALA A 96 -4.37 7.47 -10.66
C ALA A 96 -5.23 6.47 -11.44
N THR A 97 -4.60 5.48 -12.08
CA THR A 97 -5.30 4.46 -12.88
C THR A 97 -6.24 3.62 -12.01
N VAL A 98 -5.75 3.13 -10.88
CA VAL A 98 -6.54 2.20 -10.04
C VAL A 98 -7.61 2.95 -9.26
N LEU A 99 -7.30 4.12 -8.69
CA LEU A 99 -8.29 4.92 -7.99
C LEU A 99 -9.41 5.37 -8.94
N GLN A 100 -9.09 5.79 -10.17
CA GLN A 100 -10.10 6.12 -11.17
C GLN A 100 -10.97 4.91 -11.56
N ALA A 101 -10.37 3.72 -11.67
CA ALA A 101 -11.07 2.52 -12.12
C ALA A 101 -11.96 1.90 -11.03
N MET A 102 -11.53 1.96 -9.77
CA MET A 102 -12.24 1.34 -8.64
C MET A 102 -13.19 2.29 -7.92
N ASP A 103 -13.06 3.59 -8.20
CA ASP A 103 -13.88 4.69 -7.66
C ASP A 103 -13.98 4.69 -6.12
N TYR A 104 -14.81 5.53 -5.54
CA TYR A 104 -15.13 5.48 -4.11
C TYR A 104 -15.91 4.19 -3.73
N GLU A 105 -16.02 3.90 -2.43
CA GLU A 105 -16.81 2.77 -1.94
C GLU A 105 -18.30 3.11 -1.96
N HIS A 106 -19.11 2.32 -2.65
CA HIS A 106 -20.57 2.48 -2.68
C HIS A 106 -21.23 1.95 -1.38
N ASP A 107 -20.89 2.56 -0.25
CA ASP A 107 -21.57 2.39 1.03
C ASP A 107 -22.50 3.57 1.31
N SER A 108 -23.11 3.62 2.50
CA SER A 108 -24.03 4.70 2.87
C SER A 108 -23.37 6.06 3.04
N LEU A 109 -22.04 6.15 3.06
CA LEU A 109 -21.27 7.37 3.28
C LEU A 109 -20.47 7.79 2.03
N ASP A 110 -20.62 7.07 0.92
CA ASP A 110 -19.80 7.23 -0.29
C ASP A 110 -18.30 7.24 0.06
N THR A 111 -17.86 6.31 0.92
CA THR A 111 -16.54 6.39 1.54
C THR A 111 -15.40 6.46 0.51
N PRO A 112 -14.50 7.47 0.59
CA PRO A 112 -13.36 7.55 -0.32
C PRO A 112 -12.40 6.36 -0.24
N ARG A 113 -11.79 6.03 -1.38
CA ARG A 113 -10.60 5.18 -1.42
C ARG A 113 -9.36 6.05 -1.30
N ILE A 114 -8.50 5.74 -0.33
CA ILE A 114 -7.26 6.47 -0.05
C ILE A 114 -6.07 5.51 -0.17
N ALA A 115 -4.98 6.00 -0.74
CA ALA A 115 -3.76 5.24 -0.88
C ALA A 115 -2.52 6.12 -0.66
N ALA A 116 -1.49 5.50 -0.09
CA ALA A 116 -0.15 6.05 0.01
C ALA A 116 0.80 5.10 -0.72
N ALA A 117 1.76 5.63 -1.45
CA ALA A 117 2.80 4.83 -2.07
C ALA A 117 4.17 5.51 -1.93
N VAL A 118 5.20 4.73 -1.62
CA VAL A 118 6.58 5.19 -1.50
C VAL A 118 7.50 4.33 -2.35
N ASN A 119 8.56 4.94 -2.87
CA ASN A 119 9.64 4.24 -3.55
C ASN A 119 10.97 4.67 -2.91
N GLN A 120 11.65 3.73 -2.25
CA GLN A 120 12.89 4.01 -1.54
C GLN A 120 14.04 4.35 -2.48
N ARG A 121 14.09 3.73 -3.66
CA ARG A 121 15.15 3.95 -4.65
C ARG A 121 15.05 5.32 -5.32
N THR A 122 13.85 5.75 -5.73
CA THR A 122 13.63 7.07 -6.36
C THR A 122 13.37 8.18 -5.34
N ARG A 123 13.17 7.83 -4.07
CA ARG A 123 12.81 8.74 -2.98
C ARG A 123 11.47 9.45 -3.18
N GLU A 124 10.60 8.88 -4.01
CA GLU A 124 9.27 9.41 -4.28
C GLU A 124 8.26 8.94 -3.24
N ALA A 125 7.34 9.83 -2.86
CA ALA A 125 6.19 9.51 -2.03
C ALA A 125 4.94 10.21 -2.58
N TYR A 126 3.83 9.49 -2.60
CA TYR A 126 2.55 9.98 -3.13
C TYR A 126 1.41 9.65 -2.17
N LEU A 127 0.47 10.58 -2.09
CA LEU A 127 -0.84 10.39 -1.49
C LEU A 127 -1.91 10.50 -2.58
N GLY A 128 -2.85 9.58 -2.59
CA GLY A 128 -3.94 9.50 -3.56
C GLY A 128 -5.29 9.29 -2.89
N ILE A 129 -6.32 9.94 -3.41
CA ILE A 129 -7.71 9.76 -2.98
C ILE A 129 -8.65 9.84 -4.17
N VAL A 130 -9.65 8.95 -4.22
CA VAL A 130 -10.85 9.12 -5.03
C VAL A 130 -12.06 9.25 -4.11
N ARG A 131 -12.79 10.34 -4.33
CA ARG A 131 -14.08 10.67 -3.74
C ARG A 131 -15.10 10.70 -4.86
N LYS A 132 -16.37 10.67 -4.49
CA LYS A 132 -17.49 10.84 -5.43
C LYS A 132 -17.39 12.07 -6.33
N ASP A 133 -16.76 13.14 -5.85
CA ASP A 133 -16.64 14.43 -6.52
C ASP A 133 -15.24 14.72 -7.09
N ALA A 134 -14.21 13.92 -6.76
CA ALA A 134 -12.84 14.27 -7.08
C ALA A 134 -11.88 13.06 -7.08
N LEU A 135 -10.88 13.11 -7.97
CA LEU A 135 -9.70 12.26 -7.93
C LEU A 135 -8.45 13.13 -7.76
N LEU A 136 -7.68 12.89 -6.71
CA LEU A 136 -6.45 13.61 -6.40
C LEU A 136 -5.30 12.61 -6.24
N VAL A 137 -4.19 12.85 -6.93
CA VAL A 137 -2.93 12.12 -6.72
C VAL A 137 -1.81 13.15 -6.69
N GLN A 138 -1.13 13.25 -5.56
CA GLN A 138 -0.16 14.31 -5.32
C GLN A 138 1.13 13.76 -4.70
N ALA A 139 2.25 14.21 -5.26
CA ALA A 139 3.56 13.96 -4.67
C ALA A 139 3.70 14.75 -3.36
N VAL A 140 4.31 14.11 -2.36
CA VAL A 140 4.65 14.75 -1.09
C VAL A 140 6.09 14.40 -0.73
N THR A 141 6.76 15.31 -0.04
CA THR A 141 8.18 15.18 0.29
C THR A 141 8.37 15.33 1.80
N PRO A 142 8.21 14.24 2.58
CA PRO A 142 8.47 14.29 4.01
C PRO A 142 9.96 14.56 4.30
N GLY A 143 10.24 15.62 5.06
CA GLY A 143 11.56 15.85 5.63
C GLY A 143 11.89 14.84 6.73
N PRO A 144 13.17 14.72 7.14
CA PRO A 144 13.54 13.83 8.25
C PRO A 144 12.74 14.15 9.51
N GLY A 145 12.06 13.15 10.07
CA GLY A 145 11.20 13.32 11.24
C GLY A 145 9.81 13.91 10.92
N GLU A 146 9.39 13.90 9.65
CA GLU A 146 8.06 14.37 9.24
C GLU A 146 7.22 13.24 8.64
N ALA A 147 5.90 13.38 8.74
CA ALA A 147 4.94 12.56 8.02
C ALA A 147 3.82 13.41 7.41
N PHE A 148 3.33 13.03 6.24
CA PHE A 148 2.12 13.56 5.62
C PHE A 148 1.05 12.48 5.63
N TYR A 149 -0.19 12.85 5.90
CA TYR A 149 -1.28 11.88 5.99
C TYR A 149 -2.52 12.32 5.25
N LEU A 150 -3.37 11.33 4.98
CA LEU A 150 -4.64 11.46 4.29
C LEU A 150 -5.63 10.52 4.96
N ALA A 151 -6.86 10.98 5.13
CA ALA A 151 -7.91 10.21 5.78
C ALA A 151 -9.17 10.11 4.89
N THR A 152 -10.04 9.16 5.21
CA THR A 152 -11.31 8.99 4.48
C THR A 152 -12.28 10.14 4.72
N TYR A 153 -12.30 10.70 5.93
CA TYR A 153 -13.24 11.75 6.33
C TYR A 153 -12.49 12.96 6.91
N GLU A 154 -13.07 14.15 6.78
CA GLU A 154 -12.53 15.45 7.21
C GLU A 154 -11.19 15.84 6.53
N HIS A 155 -10.13 15.06 6.74
CA HIS A 155 -8.78 15.32 6.23
C HIS A 155 -8.58 14.58 4.90
N ASN A 156 -9.43 14.90 3.91
CA ASN A 156 -9.65 14.09 2.71
C ASN A 156 -9.07 14.70 1.42
N ALA A 157 -7.98 15.48 1.53
CA ALA A 157 -7.22 15.98 0.39
C ALA A 157 -5.73 16.04 0.76
N PRO A 158 -4.81 15.61 -0.13
CA PRO A 158 -3.37 15.81 0.10
C PRO A 158 -3.07 17.30 0.30
N SER A 159 -2.54 17.66 1.47
CA SER A 159 -2.32 19.06 1.85
C SER A 159 -1.07 19.21 2.71
N ALA A 160 -0.43 20.37 2.63
CA ALA A 160 0.67 20.74 3.50
C ALA A 160 0.25 20.87 4.98
N GLU A 161 -1.05 21.06 5.24
CA GLU A 161 -1.64 21.17 6.57
C GLU A 161 -1.76 19.82 7.28
N TYR A 162 -2.00 18.75 6.52
CA TYR A 162 -2.15 17.40 7.07
C TYR A 162 -0.78 16.72 7.17
N ARG A 163 0.03 17.27 8.07
CA ARG A 163 1.36 16.79 8.40
C ARG A 163 1.56 16.62 9.90
N ASP A 164 2.48 15.75 10.25
CA ASP A 164 3.08 15.63 11.57
C ASP A 164 4.56 16.04 11.47
N PRO A 165 4.98 17.15 12.12
CA PRO A 165 6.36 17.61 12.06
C PRO A 165 7.29 16.92 13.07
N ALA A 166 6.80 15.96 13.86
CA ALA A 166 7.54 15.32 14.94
C ALA A 166 7.49 13.78 14.85
N PHE A 167 7.35 13.24 13.65
CA PHE A 167 7.32 11.79 13.41
C PHE A 167 8.64 11.14 13.86
N ASP A 168 8.56 10.30 14.89
CA ASP A 168 9.71 9.68 15.54
C ASP A 168 9.51 8.18 15.68
N ALA A 169 9.77 7.48 14.58
CA ALA A 169 9.67 6.03 14.52
C ALA A 169 10.85 5.45 13.75
N PRO A 170 11.82 4.80 14.42
CA PRO A 170 13.00 4.24 13.74
C PRO A 170 12.70 2.93 13.00
N ASP A 171 11.62 2.24 13.31
CA ASP A 171 11.27 0.96 12.70
C ASP A 171 9.75 0.82 12.51
N ALA A 172 9.35 -0.24 11.81
CA ALA A 172 7.94 -0.46 11.49
C ALA A 172 7.05 -0.68 12.72
N ALA A 173 7.57 -1.28 13.79
CA ALA A 173 6.82 -1.52 15.02
C ALA A 173 6.60 -0.21 15.79
N ALA A 174 7.63 0.63 15.90
CA ALA A 174 7.54 1.97 16.44
C ALA A 174 6.58 2.83 15.60
N ALA A 175 6.61 2.70 14.28
CA ALA A 175 5.73 3.44 13.38
C ALA A 175 4.26 3.07 13.58
N CYS A 176 3.96 1.78 13.81
CA CYS A 176 2.62 1.33 14.19
C CYS A 176 2.15 1.95 15.50
N ALA A 177 2.99 1.91 16.55
CA ALA A 177 2.66 2.53 17.84
C ALA A 177 2.45 4.05 17.70
N TYR A 178 3.26 4.70 16.85
CA TYR A 178 3.19 6.13 16.59
C TYR A 178 1.85 6.52 15.95
N VAL A 179 1.48 5.89 14.82
CA VAL A 179 0.23 6.24 14.09
C VAL A 179 -1.03 5.92 14.91
N LEU A 180 -0.95 5.01 15.88
CA LEU A 180 -2.05 4.71 16.79
C LEU A 180 -2.25 5.79 17.85
N ARG A 181 -1.17 6.27 18.51
CA ARG A 181 -1.32 7.04 19.75
C ARG A 181 -0.40 8.25 19.94
N GLN A 182 0.44 8.60 18.97
CA GLN A 182 1.42 9.68 19.13
C GLN A 182 1.24 10.82 18.13
N GLY A 183 1.95 11.92 18.38
CA GLY A 183 1.98 13.09 17.52
C GLY A 183 0.59 13.65 17.22
N THR A 184 0.37 14.00 15.96
CA THR A 184 -0.91 14.47 15.42
C THR A 184 -1.98 13.37 15.47
N PHE A 185 -1.58 12.11 15.29
CA PHE A 185 -2.50 10.97 15.25
C PHE A 185 -3.16 10.65 16.59
N ALA A 186 -2.56 11.05 17.71
CA ALA A 186 -3.12 10.92 19.05
C ALA A 186 -4.47 11.65 19.22
N ARG A 187 -4.69 12.71 18.43
CA ARG A 187 -5.93 13.53 18.48
C ARG A 187 -7.05 12.97 17.59
N LEU A 188 -6.72 11.96 16.77
CA LEU A 188 -7.64 11.29 15.88
C LEU A 188 -8.27 10.11 16.63
N GLU A 189 -9.59 10.05 16.65
CA GLU A 189 -10.33 9.15 17.54
C GLU A 189 -10.46 7.72 16.99
N LYS A 190 -10.85 6.81 17.89
CA LYS A 190 -11.23 5.41 17.60
C LYS A 190 -10.14 4.58 16.92
N PRO A 191 -8.87 4.60 17.39
CA PRO A 191 -7.85 3.67 16.88
C PRO A 191 -8.31 2.21 17.09
N VAL A 192 -8.00 1.35 16.13
CA VAL A 192 -8.29 -0.10 16.21
C VAL A 192 -7.02 -0.91 16.02
N THR A 193 -6.37 -0.74 14.87
CA THR A 193 -5.15 -1.45 14.50
C THR A 193 -4.38 -0.64 13.46
N ALA A 194 -3.07 -0.87 13.38
CA ALA A 194 -2.19 -0.28 12.40
C ALA A 194 -1.33 -1.34 11.73
N ALA A 195 -0.89 -1.00 10.53
CA ALA A 195 0.12 -1.73 9.80
C ALA A 195 1.06 -0.68 9.17
N CYS A 196 2.37 -0.87 9.31
CA CYS A 196 3.35 0.09 8.82
C CYS A 196 4.50 -0.65 8.12
N ALA A 197 5.11 0.04 7.16
CA ALA A 197 6.34 -0.37 6.51
C ALA A 197 7.38 0.75 6.63
N VAL A 198 8.61 0.41 6.99
CA VAL A 198 9.73 1.34 7.08
C VAL A 198 10.89 0.77 6.28
N ALA A 199 11.51 1.62 5.46
CA ALA A 199 12.73 1.32 4.75
C ALA A 199 13.84 0.89 5.73
N SER A 200 14.42 -0.28 5.51
CA SER A 200 15.57 -0.76 6.27
C SER A 200 16.86 -0.13 5.73
N PRO A 201 17.95 -0.11 6.53
CA PRO A 201 19.26 0.31 6.05
C PRO A 201 19.77 -0.53 4.87
N ALA A 202 19.30 -1.77 4.73
CA ALA A 202 19.67 -2.68 3.65
C ALA A 202 18.87 -2.48 2.36
N GLY A 203 17.95 -1.50 2.32
CA GLY A 203 17.24 -1.11 1.09
C GLY A 203 15.92 -1.84 0.81
N HIS A 204 15.49 -2.75 1.69
CA HIS A 204 14.17 -3.38 1.63
C HIS A 204 13.23 -2.78 2.67
N PHE A 205 11.92 -3.03 2.56
CA PHE A 205 10.96 -2.60 3.58
C PHE A 205 10.74 -3.66 4.65
N GLU A 206 10.87 -3.26 5.90
CA GLU A 206 10.43 -4.03 7.06
C GLU A 206 8.99 -3.65 7.37
N LEU A 207 8.13 -4.65 7.58
CA LEU A 207 6.71 -4.47 7.87
C LEU A 207 6.40 -4.90 9.30
N ALA A 208 5.48 -4.21 9.93
CA ALA A 208 4.92 -4.59 11.23
C ALA A 208 3.42 -4.30 11.28
N VAL A 209 2.76 -4.94 12.24
CA VAL A 209 1.36 -4.72 12.59
C VAL A 209 1.26 -4.47 14.09
N CYS A 210 0.24 -3.74 14.53
CA CYS A 210 -0.03 -3.51 15.95
C CYS A 210 -1.52 -3.32 16.18
N GLU A 211 -2.06 -3.90 17.25
CA GLU A 211 -3.39 -3.57 17.74
C GLU A 211 -3.31 -2.41 18.73
N ASP A 212 -4.33 -1.55 18.76
CA ASP A 212 -4.36 -0.44 19.72
C ASP A 212 -4.25 -0.92 21.17
N ALA A 213 -4.88 -2.05 21.49
CA ALA A 213 -4.82 -2.67 22.82
C ALA A 213 -3.40 -3.06 23.25
N ASP A 214 -2.49 -3.29 22.31
CA ASP A 214 -1.14 -3.83 22.57
C ASP A 214 -0.04 -2.76 22.47
N VAL A 215 -0.38 -1.49 22.25
CA VAL A 215 0.61 -0.40 22.11
C VAL A 215 1.49 -0.28 23.37
N ASP A 216 0.93 -0.53 24.55
CA ASP A 216 1.65 -0.47 25.83
C ASP A 216 2.24 -1.84 26.23
N ALA A 217 1.97 -2.90 25.48
CA ALA A 217 2.51 -4.22 25.75
C ALA A 217 4.03 -4.26 25.48
N PRO A 218 4.81 -5.04 26.24
CA PRO A 218 6.25 -5.19 25.99
C PRO A 218 6.51 -5.74 24.58
N ALA A 219 7.57 -5.27 23.92
CA ALA A 219 7.87 -5.50 22.50
C ALA A 219 7.78 -6.96 22.04
N ALA A 220 8.11 -7.92 22.91
CA ALA A 220 8.01 -9.36 22.65
C ALA A 220 6.59 -9.87 22.36
N LYS A 221 5.54 -9.12 22.74
CA LYS A 221 4.12 -9.44 22.45
C LYS A 221 3.55 -8.67 21.26
N ARG A 222 4.26 -7.67 20.72
CA ARG A 222 3.75 -6.81 19.64
C ARG A 222 3.81 -7.48 18.26
N GLN A 223 4.59 -8.56 18.11
CA GLN A 223 4.56 -9.40 16.91
C GLN A 223 3.37 -10.35 17.00
N GLY A 224 2.32 -10.06 16.21
CA GLY A 224 1.04 -10.74 16.25
C GLY A 224 1.12 -12.25 16.03
N HIS A 225 0.19 -12.96 16.69
CA HIS A 225 -0.06 -14.40 16.65
C HIS A 225 0.46 -15.15 15.40
N GLU A 226 1.41 -16.07 15.59
CA GLU A 226 1.72 -17.19 14.67
C GLU A 226 0.55 -18.22 14.57
N GLY A 227 -0.70 -17.79 14.73
CA GLY A 227 -1.86 -18.66 14.91
C GLY A 227 -2.37 -19.33 13.63
N PHE A 228 -1.88 -18.95 12.44
CA PHE A 228 -2.45 -19.42 11.18
C PHE A 228 -1.73 -20.63 10.55
N HIS A 229 -0.57 -21.04 11.07
CA HIS A 229 0.13 -22.22 10.53
C HIS A 229 -0.55 -23.55 10.86
N ARG A 230 -1.47 -23.59 11.84
CA ARG A 230 -2.08 -24.85 12.28
C ARG A 230 -3.37 -25.25 11.55
N LEU A 231 -4.06 -24.32 10.89
CA LEU A 231 -5.37 -24.61 10.28
C LEU A 231 -5.28 -25.24 8.88
N VAL A 232 -4.16 -25.05 8.16
CA VAL A 232 -4.01 -25.56 6.78
C VAL A 232 -3.57 -27.04 6.76
N HIS A 233 -2.87 -27.51 7.81
CA HIS A 233 -2.43 -28.91 7.89
C HIS A 233 -3.50 -29.88 8.41
N GLN A 234 -4.57 -29.41 9.05
CA GLN A 234 -5.67 -30.27 9.50
C GLN A 234 -6.72 -30.56 8.41
N ALA A 235 -6.71 -29.81 7.31
CA ALA A 235 -7.57 -30.06 6.16
C ALA A 235 -6.99 -31.08 5.15
N SER A 236 -5.74 -31.54 5.34
CA SER A 236 -5.03 -32.45 4.42
C SER A 236 -4.96 -33.91 4.90
N THR A 237 -5.57 -34.26 6.04
CA THR A 237 -5.49 -35.62 6.63
C THR A 237 -6.85 -36.23 6.97
N SER A 238 -7.90 -35.98 6.18
CA SER A 238 -9.16 -36.71 6.29
C SER A 238 -9.75 -37.10 4.93
N SER A 239 -9.11 -38.06 4.25
CA SER A 239 -9.83 -38.90 3.28
C SER A 239 -9.22 -40.32 3.23
N SER A 240 -9.81 -41.26 3.96
CA SER A 240 -9.75 -42.67 3.58
C SER A 240 -10.89 -43.45 4.25
N SER A 241 -11.84 -43.95 3.46
CA SER A 241 -12.40 -45.31 3.55
C SER A 241 -13.65 -45.47 2.69
N ALA A 242 -13.52 -46.11 1.52
CA ALA A 242 -14.48 -47.03 0.90
C ALA A 242 -13.95 -47.54 -0.46
N PRO A 243 -14.37 -48.74 -0.93
CA PRO A 243 -13.43 -49.73 -1.45
C PRO A 243 -13.33 -49.82 -2.99
N MET A 244 -12.28 -50.55 -3.39
CA MET A 244 -11.87 -50.86 -4.75
C MET A 244 -12.95 -51.59 -5.57
N LEU A 245 -13.08 -51.17 -6.83
CA LEU A 245 -13.58 -51.98 -7.93
C LEU A 245 -12.58 -51.91 -9.08
N SER A 246 -12.11 -53.09 -9.46
CA SER A 246 -11.15 -53.38 -10.52
C SER A 246 -11.74 -53.12 -11.91
N GLY A 247 -10.96 -52.51 -12.80
CA GLY A 247 -11.28 -52.43 -14.22
C GLY A 247 -10.04 -52.11 -15.02
N ALA A 248 -9.59 -53.10 -15.79
CA ALA A 248 -8.36 -53.13 -16.54
C ALA A 248 -8.34 -52.19 -17.77
N ASN A 249 -7.13 -52.09 -18.34
CA ASN A 249 -6.78 -51.90 -19.75
C ASN A 249 -6.42 -50.49 -20.26
N SER A 250 -5.10 -50.36 -20.44
CA SER A 250 -4.43 -50.16 -21.73
C SER A 250 -3.91 -48.77 -22.10
N ALA A 251 -2.65 -48.82 -22.52
CA ALA A 251 -1.75 -47.77 -22.96
C ALA A 251 -2.13 -47.14 -24.31
N ILE A 252 -1.65 -45.91 -24.56
CA ILE A 252 -1.16 -45.32 -25.82
C ILE A 252 -0.36 -44.07 -25.41
N SER A 253 0.97 -44.15 -25.38
CA SER A 253 1.94 -43.63 -26.37
C SER A 253 1.93 -42.11 -26.61
N ALA A 254 2.98 -41.48 -26.07
CA ALA A 254 3.89 -40.50 -26.66
C ALA A 254 3.41 -39.58 -27.80
N PHE A 255 3.60 -38.26 -27.64
CA PHE A 255 4.16 -37.36 -28.68
C PHE A 255 4.54 -35.98 -28.08
N GLN A 256 5.84 -35.77 -27.82
CA GLN A 256 6.58 -34.50 -28.00
C GLN A 256 7.62 -34.81 -29.11
N PRO A 257 8.32 -33.85 -29.78
CA PRO A 257 8.52 -32.42 -29.47
C PRO A 257 8.44 -31.50 -30.72
N THR A 258 8.68 -30.18 -30.57
CA THR A 258 9.75 -29.50 -31.31
C THR A 258 9.98 -28.08 -30.77
N SER A 259 11.21 -27.87 -30.32
CA SER A 259 11.83 -26.60 -29.95
C SER A 259 12.08 -25.73 -31.18
N ARG A 260 11.89 -24.42 -31.08
CA ARG A 260 12.53 -23.45 -31.99
C ARG A 260 13.30 -22.41 -31.19
N HIS A 261 14.62 -22.42 -31.42
CA HIS A 261 15.59 -21.45 -30.99
C HIS A 261 15.24 -20.04 -31.48
N PHE A 262 15.27 -19.05 -30.59
CA PHE A 262 15.41 -17.64 -30.96
C PHE A 262 16.79 -17.17 -30.49
N THR A 263 17.65 -16.85 -31.45
CA THR A 263 19.00 -16.33 -31.22
C THR A 263 18.98 -14.81 -31.39
N LEU A 264 19.50 -14.10 -30.40
CA LEU A 264 19.74 -12.66 -30.38
C LEU A 264 20.88 -12.29 -31.35
N ILE A 265 20.69 -11.26 -32.17
CA ILE A 265 21.77 -10.61 -32.94
C ILE A 265 21.99 -9.22 -32.33
N PRO A 266 23.20 -8.90 -31.81
CA PRO A 266 23.53 -7.55 -31.35
C PRO A 266 23.98 -6.69 -32.53
N CYS A 267 23.40 -5.49 -32.67
CA CYS A 267 23.87 -4.48 -33.61
C CYS A 267 24.78 -3.49 -32.88
N THR A 268 26.05 -3.49 -33.25
CA THR A 268 27.11 -2.59 -32.77
C THR A 268 27.05 -1.21 -33.43
N SER A 269 27.42 -0.20 -32.64
CA SER A 269 27.41 1.27 -32.79
C SER A 269 28.09 1.87 -34.05
N PRO A 270 28.06 3.22 -34.25
CA PRO A 270 29.00 4.09 -33.52
C PRO A 270 28.46 5.44 -33.02
N ALA A 271 29.16 5.92 -31.99
CA ALA A 271 29.03 7.22 -31.35
C ALA A 271 29.34 8.40 -32.29
N TRP A 272 28.64 9.51 -32.10
CA TRP A 272 29.01 10.82 -32.63
C TRP A 272 29.35 11.76 -31.47
N THR A 273 30.52 12.40 -31.56
CA THR A 273 31.02 13.42 -30.63
C THR A 273 30.92 14.82 -31.25
N ARG A 274 30.73 15.81 -30.36
CA ARG A 274 31.04 17.26 -30.46
C ARG A 274 30.35 18.11 -31.55
N SER A 275 29.58 19.12 -31.11
CA SER A 275 30.08 20.50 -30.90
C SER A 275 28.96 21.56 -30.99
N MET A 276 29.10 22.58 -30.14
CA MET A 276 28.42 23.88 -30.04
C MET A 276 27.74 24.44 -31.30
N ARG A 277 26.53 25.00 -31.11
CA ARG A 277 26.20 26.38 -31.47
C ARG A 277 24.91 26.85 -30.78
N SER A 278 25.08 27.86 -29.94
CA SER A 278 24.06 28.78 -29.44
C SER A 278 23.25 29.38 -30.58
N ILE A 279 21.95 29.61 -30.40
CA ILE A 279 21.21 30.77 -30.94
C ILE A 279 19.80 30.87 -30.29
N ILE A 280 19.67 31.94 -29.50
CA ILE A 280 18.55 32.89 -29.40
C ILE A 280 17.17 32.42 -28.91
N ARG A 281 16.85 32.90 -27.70
CA ARG A 281 15.50 33.09 -27.14
C ARG A 281 14.67 34.00 -28.05
N LEU A 282 13.45 33.58 -28.41
CA LEU A 282 12.39 34.48 -28.84
C LEU A 282 11.29 34.49 -27.77
N ALA A 283 11.26 35.54 -26.97
CA ALA A 283 10.16 35.84 -26.06
C ALA A 283 9.18 36.76 -26.80
N MET A 284 7.97 36.29 -27.10
CA MET A 284 6.87 37.15 -27.54
C MET A 284 6.29 37.88 -26.32
N ARG A 285 6.54 39.19 -26.24
CA ARG A 285 5.77 40.12 -25.39
C ARG A 285 4.63 40.69 -26.22
N TRP A 286 3.40 40.42 -25.80
CA TRP A 286 2.23 41.19 -26.21
C TRP A 286 2.18 42.50 -25.40
N ARG A 287 2.14 43.64 -26.10
CA ARG A 287 1.66 44.93 -25.56
C ARG A 287 0.40 45.27 -26.33
N SER A 288 -0.74 45.37 -25.66
CA SER A 288 -1.89 46.09 -26.20
C SER A 288 -1.69 47.56 -25.90
N THR A 289 -1.65 48.37 -26.95
CA THR A 289 -1.87 49.81 -26.90
C THR A 289 -3.35 50.03 -27.19
N GLY A 290 -4.05 50.65 -26.25
CA GLY A 290 -5.38 51.19 -26.51
C GLY A 290 -5.31 52.38 -27.45
N ASN A 291 -6.41 52.61 -28.18
CA ASN A 291 -6.86 53.94 -28.51
C ASN A 291 -8.36 53.93 -28.82
N SER A 292 -9.03 54.99 -28.37
CA SER A 292 -10.43 55.43 -28.55
C SER A 292 -11.54 54.54 -28.01
#